data_AF-A0A1H9X8A7-F1
#
_entry.id   AF-A0A1H9X8A7-F1
#
_cell.length_a   1.000
_cell.length_b   1.000
_cell.length_c   1.000
_cell.angle_alpha   90.00
_cell.angle_beta   90.00
_cell.angle_gamma   90.00
#
_symmetry.space_group_name_H-M   'P 1'
#
loop_
_entity.id
_entity.type
_entity.pdbx_description
1 polymer ?
#
loop_
_entity_poly.entity_id
_entity_poly.type
_entity_poly.pdbx_seq_one_letter_code
_entity_poly.pdbx_strand_id
1 'polypeptide(L)' 'LNAADGTPRLINKYCNASLLIGDSNKANLITTDIVMQAVNDCELG' A
#
# COMPACT_ATOMS: atom_id res chain seq x y z
N LEU A 1 -19.61 -17.59 2.90
CA LEU A 1 -19.88 -16.13 2.80
C LEU A 1 -18.56 -15.43 3.06
N ASN A 2 -17.95 -14.85 2.01
CA ASN A 2 -16.77 -13.94 1.95
C ASN A 2 -15.85 -14.34 0.77
N ALA A 3 -16.42 -14.44 -0.43
CA ALA A 3 -15.68 -14.62 -1.69
C ALA A 3 -15.41 -13.26 -2.36
N ALA A 4 -14.97 -12.26 -1.58
CA ALA A 4 -14.22 -11.15 -2.14
C ALA A 4 -12.74 -11.52 -1.99
N ASP A 5 -12.27 -12.39 -2.89
CA ASP A 5 -10.99 -13.12 -2.88
C ASP A 5 -9.74 -12.25 -2.74
N GLY A 6 -9.52 -11.66 -1.57
CA GLY A 6 -8.28 -10.99 -1.16
C GLY A 6 -7.97 -9.66 -1.87
N THR A 7 -8.24 -9.53 -3.16
CA THR A 7 -7.75 -8.43 -4.00
C THR A 7 -8.25 -7.06 -3.54
N PRO A 8 -9.55 -6.81 -3.25
CA PRO A 8 -9.98 -5.52 -2.73
C PRO A 8 -9.38 -5.18 -1.36
N ARG A 9 -9.19 -6.19 -0.51
CA ARG A 9 -8.57 -6.04 0.81
C ARG A 9 -7.08 -5.71 0.69
N LEU A 10 -6.37 -6.34 -0.24
CA LEU A 10 -4.95 -6.07 -0.53
C LEU A 10 -4.77 -4.68 -1.13
N ILE A 11 -5.63 -4.25 -2.05
CA ILE A 11 -5.60 -2.89 -2.60
C ILE A 11 -5.71 -1.86 -1.48
N ASN A 12 -6.68 -2.01 -0.56
CA ASN A 12 -6.83 -1.08 0.55
C ASN A 12 -5.60 -1.10 1.48
N LYS A 13 -5.03 -2.28 1.74
CA LYS A 13 -3.79 -2.44 2.53
C LYS A 13 -2.64 -1.65 1.90
N TYR A 14 -2.37 -1.86 0.62
CA TYR A 14 -1.26 -1.19 -0.08
C TYR A 14 -1.48 0.31 -0.21
N CYS A 15 -2.71 0.77 -0.49
CA CYS A 15 -3.01 2.20 -0.55
C CYS A 15 -2.76 2.88 0.79
N ASN A 16 -3.21 2.30 1.91
CA ASN A 16 -3.01 2.89 3.23
C ASN A 16 -1.51 2.99 3.59
N ALA A 17 -0.76 1.92 3.36
CA ALA A 17 0.70 1.92 3.55
C ALA A 17 1.39 2.95 2.64
N SER A 18 0.99 3.05 1.37
CA SER A 18 1.54 4.02 0.42
C SER A 18 1.31 5.46 0.86
N LEU A 19 0.13 5.78 1.40
CA LEU A 19 -0.19 7.11 1.92
C LEU A 19 0.68 7.48 3.13
N LEU A 20 0.90 6.54 4.05
CA LEU A 20 1.75 6.76 5.22
C LEU A 20 3.22 6.99 4.85
N ILE A 21 3.75 6.18 3.93
CA ILE A 21 5.13 6.32 3.41
C ILE A 21 5.26 7.65 2.65
N GLY A 22 4.28 8.00 1.81
CA GLY A 22 4.26 9.27 1.08
C GLY A 22 4.31 10.49 2.00
N ASP A 23 3.50 10.52 3.06
CA ASP A 23 3.52 11.62 4.03
C ASP A 23 4.84 11.70 4.81
N SER A 24 5.40 10.54 5.17
CA SER A 24 6.70 10.45 5.85
C SER A 24 7.82 11.02 4.97
N ASN A 25 7.74 10.79 3.66
CA ASN A 25 8.69 11.30 2.66
C ASN A 25 8.38 12.74 2.20
N LYS A 26 7.32 13.37 2.73
CA LYS A 26 6.80 14.68 2.28
C LYS A 26 6.59 14.74 0.76
N ALA A 27 6.16 13.61 0.19
CA ALA A 27 5.89 13.46 -1.22
C ALA A 27 4.51 14.05 -1.56
N ASN A 28 4.48 14.91 -2.58
CA ASN A 28 3.21 15.47 -3.09
C ASN A 28 2.46 14.50 -4.02
N LEU A 29 3.09 13.39 -4.41
CA LEU A 29 2.53 12.36 -5.29
C LEU A 29 3.00 10.98 -4.82
N ILE A 30 2.08 10.01 -4.83
CA ILE A 30 2.42 8.61 -4.59
C ILE A 30 3.01 8.02 -5.87
N THR A 31 4.33 7.85 -5.89
CA THR A 31 5.06 7.27 -7.03
C THR A 31 5.07 5.75 -6.96
N THR A 32 5.48 5.11 -8.06
CA THR A 32 5.68 3.65 -8.12
C THR A 32 6.69 3.14 -7.10
N ASP A 33 7.70 3.94 -6.75
CA ASP A 33 8.70 3.56 -5.74
C ASP A 33 8.07 3.48 -4.34
N ILE A 34 7.22 4.45 -3.99
CA ILE A 34 6.46 4.45 -2.72
C ILE A 34 5.52 3.23 -2.66
N VAL A 35 4.84 2.92 -3.77
CA VAL A 35 3.96 1.75 -3.84
C VAL A 35 4.76 0.46 -3.70
N MET A 36 5.93 0.33 -4.35
CA MET A 36 6.78 -0.86 -4.21
C MET A 36 7.30 -1.04 -2.78
N GLN A 37 7.66 0.06 -2.10
CA GLN A 37 8.03 0.00 -0.69
C GLN A 37 6.84 -0.47 0.17
N ALA A 38 5.65 0.09 -0.05
CA ALA A 38 4.43 -0.33 0.65
C ALA A 38 4.10 -1.81 0.45
N VAL A 39 4.27 -2.33 -0.77
CA VAL A 39 4.09 -3.76 -1.07
C VAL A 39 5.11 -4.60 -0.29
N ASN A 40 6.40 -4.25 -0.33
CA ASN A 40 7.42 -4.99 0.42
C ASN A 40 7.14 -5.01 1.94
N ASP A 41 6.81 -3.87 2.52
CA ASP A 41 6.48 -3.77 3.95
C ASP A 41 5.25 -4.62 4.32
N CYS A 42 4.30 -4.75 3.39
CA CYS A 42 3.08 -5.53 3.61
C CYS A 42 3.26 -7.05 3.44
N GLU A 43 4.22 -7.51 2.63
CA GLU A 43 4.47 -8.94 2.37
C GLU A 43 5.55 -9.54 3.30
N LEU A 44 6.43 -8.69 3.84
CA LEU A 44 7.52 -9.11 4.75
C LEU A 44 7.15 -9.03 6.23
N GLY A 45 6.01 -8.40 6.55
CA GLY A 45 5.47 -8.22 7.91
C GLY A 45 4.45 -9.28 8.34
#